data_AF-A0A7K1JH33-F1
#
_entry.id   AF-A0A7K1JH33-F1
#
_cell.length_a   1.000
_cell.length_b   1.000
_cell.length_c   1.000
_cell.angle_alpha   90.00
_cell.angle_beta   90.00
_cell.angle_gamma   90.00
#
_symmetry.space_group_name_H-M   'P 1'
#
loop_
_entity.id
_entity.type
_entity.pdbx_description
1 polymer ?
#
loop_
_entity_poly.entity_id
_entity_poly.type
_entity_poly.pdbx_seq_one_letter_code
_entity_poly.pdbx_strand_id
1 'polypeptide(L)'
;MDLGKAFADLAGAPLRIAREAATAGLGIAEETVSAVQRSLSGTSPVIAPPSMSRLFGFDDALDRINRLASLMDDDAPLGRALAPNGPLNRLLEPGGLVDQLTQDGGLLDRLVSEDGPITRALQQGGIVDKLSADGGLLDKLTSDNGPLNKALAPDGLADKLSAEGGLFDQITAENGPITRALQQGGIVDQVLGEQGLVNRMTAENGPITRALAPGGVIDRLGAESGLLDRLTADNGPLNRALAPDGIADKITAEGGLLDRLSADDGPITRALQPGALVDQVIGEDGLLDRMTSEDGPLSRVVAPGGLVDRLLAENGLLDVLASESSPLLKLADVADTLAGLAPTVDKLYDAVLVLNEAVNPLSNIAGRIPLGRQRGKRAAARVAASQRVIDQNGQDQPGSSDAP
;
A
#
# COMPACT_ATOMS: atom_id res chain seq x y z
N MET A 1 -5.90 -50.88 15.00
CA MET A 1 -4.64 -50.57 15.71
C MET A 1 -4.98 -49.61 16.84
N ASP A 2 -4.70 -49.99 18.08
CA ASP A 2 -5.12 -49.25 19.29
C ASP A 2 -4.38 -47.89 19.40
N LEU A 3 -4.95 -46.85 18.79
CA LEU A 3 -4.41 -45.48 18.83
C LEU A 3 -4.41 -44.88 20.24
N GLY A 4 -5.30 -45.36 21.12
CA GLY A 4 -5.32 -44.99 22.54
C GLY A 4 -4.10 -45.51 23.32
N LYS A 5 -3.52 -46.65 22.93
CA LYS A 5 -2.28 -47.16 23.53
C LYS A 5 -1.03 -46.45 22.99
N ALA A 6 -1.01 -46.12 21.70
CA ALA A 6 0.10 -45.37 21.10
C ALA A 6 0.22 -43.95 21.67
N PHE A 7 -0.90 -43.28 21.93
CA PHE A 7 -0.89 -41.94 22.54
C PHE A 7 -0.60 -41.98 24.05
N ALA A 8 -1.09 -43.00 24.77
CA ALA A 8 -0.75 -43.19 26.19
C ALA A 8 0.73 -43.56 26.39
N ASP A 9 1.33 -44.35 25.49
CA ASP A 9 2.75 -44.67 25.54
C ASP A 9 3.65 -43.49 25.11
N LEU A 10 3.17 -42.59 24.25
CA LEU A 10 3.90 -41.37 23.86
C LEU A 10 3.77 -40.23 24.89
N ALA A 11 2.60 -40.07 25.50
CA ALA A 11 2.38 -39.08 26.57
C ALA A 11 3.02 -39.50 27.91
N GLY A 12 3.13 -40.81 28.17
CA GLY A 12 3.82 -41.36 29.33
C GLY A 12 5.35 -41.48 29.18
N ALA A 13 5.88 -41.36 27.95
CA ALA A 13 7.30 -41.51 27.66
C ALA A 13 8.21 -40.57 28.47
N PRO A 14 7.94 -39.25 28.60
CA PRO A 14 8.80 -38.38 29.39
C PRO A 14 8.69 -38.63 30.89
N LEU A 15 7.52 -39.00 31.41
CA LEU A 15 7.33 -39.28 32.84
C LEU A 15 7.97 -40.62 33.26
N ARG A 16 8.01 -41.63 32.37
CA ARG A 16 8.71 -42.90 32.64
C ARG A 16 10.22 -42.72 32.62
N ILE A 17 10.76 -41.99 31.63
CA ILE A 17 12.19 -41.64 31.57
C ILE A 17 12.61 -40.81 32.80
N ALA A 18 11.78 -39.87 33.24
CA ALA A 18 12.04 -39.06 34.42
C ALA A 18 11.94 -39.85 35.75
N ARG A 19 10.99 -40.80 35.85
CA ARG A 19 10.83 -41.62 37.06
C ARG A 19 11.91 -42.70 37.18
N GLU A 20 12.39 -43.24 36.06
CA GLU A 20 13.49 -44.21 36.02
C GLU A 20 14.85 -43.52 36.29
N ALA A 21 15.04 -42.30 35.80
CA ALA A 21 16.16 -41.43 36.15
C ALA A 21 16.13 -40.98 37.62
N ALA A 22 14.95 -40.71 38.19
CA ALA A 22 14.80 -40.36 39.60
C ALA A 22 15.06 -41.55 40.55
N THR A 23 14.64 -42.77 40.20
CA THR A 23 14.96 -43.97 40.99
C THR A 23 16.42 -44.39 40.89
N ALA A 24 17.06 -44.17 39.72
CA ALA A 24 18.51 -44.36 39.57
C ALA A 24 19.31 -43.31 40.36
N GLY A 25 18.83 -42.06 40.41
CA GLY A 25 19.46 -40.98 41.18
C GLY A 25 19.36 -41.16 42.70
N LEU A 26 18.24 -41.70 43.21
CA LEU A 26 18.06 -41.94 44.64
C LEU A 26 18.90 -43.13 45.17
N GLY A 27 19.09 -44.19 44.38
CA GLY A 27 19.98 -45.29 44.75
C GLY A 27 21.46 -44.86 44.83
N ILE A 28 21.91 -44.03 43.88
CA ILE A 28 23.27 -43.51 43.85
C ILE A 28 23.50 -42.48 44.97
N ALA A 29 22.49 -41.68 45.32
CA ALA A 29 22.57 -40.74 46.44
C ALA A 29 22.64 -41.46 47.81
N GLU A 30 21.89 -42.54 48.01
CA GLU A 30 21.91 -43.29 49.28
C GLU A 30 23.20 -44.12 49.43
N GLU A 31 23.74 -44.63 48.32
CA GLU A 31 25.02 -45.35 48.29
C GLU A 31 26.22 -44.41 48.46
N THR A 32 26.16 -43.18 47.92
CA THR A 32 27.19 -42.15 48.12
C THR A 32 27.15 -41.54 49.52
N VAL A 33 25.97 -41.32 50.10
CA VAL A 33 25.85 -40.87 51.50
C VAL A 33 26.32 -41.96 52.47
N SER A 34 26.03 -43.24 52.19
CA SER A 34 26.55 -44.37 52.97
C SER A 34 28.07 -44.53 52.82
N ALA A 35 28.64 -44.29 51.64
CA ALA A 35 30.08 -44.34 51.40
C ALA A 35 30.83 -43.18 52.07
N VAL A 36 30.25 -41.98 52.06
CA VAL A 36 30.81 -40.80 52.74
C VAL A 36 30.70 -40.94 54.26
N GLN A 37 29.59 -41.48 54.77
CA GLN A 37 29.43 -41.75 56.20
C GLN A 37 30.38 -42.85 56.68
N ARG A 38 30.71 -43.83 55.83
CA ARG A 38 31.69 -44.91 56.10
C ARG A 38 33.14 -44.43 55.97
N SER A 39 33.40 -43.46 55.11
CA SER A 39 34.69 -42.74 55.01
C SER A 39 34.93 -41.81 56.20
N LEU A 40 33.89 -41.25 56.80
CA LEU A 40 33.99 -40.41 58.00
C LEU A 40 34.10 -41.25 59.29
N SER A 41 33.74 -42.53 59.25
CA SER A 41 33.75 -43.43 60.40
C SER A 41 34.81 -44.54 60.36
N GLY A 42 35.60 -44.64 59.28
CA GLY A 42 36.55 -45.74 59.06
C GLY A 42 37.95 -45.27 58.64
N THR A 43 38.93 -45.60 59.47
CA THR A 43 40.37 -45.33 59.38
C THR A 43 41.05 -45.80 58.07
N SER A 44 41.88 -44.91 57.51
CA SER A 44 42.99 -45.09 56.54
C SER A 44 42.69 -45.46 55.06
N PRO A 45 43.27 -44.72 54.07
CA PRO A 45 43.13 -45.07 52.66
C PRO A 45 44.16 -46.13 52.23
N VAL A 46 43.68 -47.22 51.63
CA VAL A 46 44.49 -48.20 50.89
C VAL A 46 44.41 -47.85 49.40
N ILE A 47 45.56 -47.62 48.77
CA ILE A 47 45.70 -47.37 47.34
C ILE A 47 45.52 -48.70 46.58
N ALA A 48 44.52 -48.78 45.70
CA ALA A 48 44.30 -49.91 44.80
C ALA A 48 44.78 -49.62 43.36
N PRO A 49 45.26 -50.62 42.59
CA PRO A 49 45.91 -50.44 41.30
C PRO A 49 44.94 -50.07 40.13
N PRO A 50 45.45 -49.46 39.04
CA PRO A 50 44.73 -48.54 38.15
C PRO A 50 43.77 -49.18 37.12
N SER A 51 43.31 -50.42 37.33
CA SER A 51 42.64 -51.22 36.30
C SER A 51 41.13 -51.43 36.51
N MET A 52 40.53 -50.83 37.54
CA MET A 52 39.07 -50.84 37.75
C MET A 52 38.41 -49.45 37.60
N SER A 53 39.18 -48.36 37.51
CA SER A 53 38.65 -46.99 37.34
C SER A 53 38.13 -46.69 35.93
N ARG A 54 38.60 -47.40 34.90
CA ARG A 54 38.19 -47.22 33.49
C ARG A 54 36.79 -47.76 33.16
N LEU A 55 36.18 -48.53 34.07
CA LEU A 55 34.80 -49.02 33.89
C LEU A 55 33.75 -48.03 34.39
N PHE A 56 34.15 -47.00 35.15
CA PHE A 56 33.24 -46.02 35.79
C PHE A 56 33.17 -44.66 35.06
N GLY A 57 33.37 -44.63 33.74
CA GLY A 57 33.13 -43.42 32.93
C GLY A 57 34.03 -42.21 33.26
N PHE A 58 35.07 -42.39 34.05
CA PHE A 58 35.99 -41.32 34.43
C PHE A 58 36.75 -40.76 33.23
N ASP A 59 37.11 -41.59 32.26
CA ASP A 59 37.81 -41.13 31.05
C ASP A 59 36.89 -40.25 30.17
N ASP A 60 35.61 -40.62 30.03
CA ASP A 60 34.60 -39.79 29.32
C ASP A 60 34.30 -38.49 30.07
N ALA A 61 34.30 -38.51 31.40
CA ALA A 61 34.14 -37.31 32.21
C ALA A 61 35.34 -36.37 32.04
N LEU A 62 36.56 -36.92 32.03
CA LEU A 62 37.79 -36.16 31.82
C LEU A 62 37.87 -35.57 30.40
N ASP A 63 37.45 -36.33 29.39
CA ASP A 63 37.40 -35.82 28.01
C ASP A 63 36.34 -34.73 27.83
N ARG A 64 35.18 -34.83 28.51
CA ARG A 64 34.16 -33.77 28.53
C ARG A 64 34.66 -32.51 29.24
N ILE A 65 35.38 -32.67 30.35
CA ILE A 65 35.99 -31.55 31.09
C ILE A 65 37.06 -30.88 30.22
N ASN A 66 37.89 -31.65 29.51
CA ASN A 66 38.89 -31.10 28.60
C ASN A 66 38.27 -30.38 27.39
N ARG A 67 37.16 -30.89 26.84
CA ARG A 67 36.39 -30.20 25.79
C ARG A 67 35.73 -28.93 26.30
N LEU A 68 35.19 -28.95 27.52
CA LEU A 68 34.63 -27.77 28.17
C LEU A 68 35.72 -26.71 28.39
N ALA A 69 36.90 -27.12 28.89
CA ALA A 69 38.05 -26.25 29.08
C ALA A 69 38.52 -25.62 27.76
N SER A 70 38.53 -26.40 26.66
CA SER A 70 38.85 -25.88 25.33
C SER A 70 37.83 -24.87 24.79
N LEU A 71 36.57 -24.94 25.21
CA LEU A 71 35.54 -23.97 24.81
C LEU A 71 35.56 -22.71 25.69
N MET A 72 36.09 -22.81 26.91
CA MET A 72 36.30 -21.70 27.84
C MET A 72 37.58 -20.90 27.56
N ASP A 73 38.41 -21.33 26.61
CA ASP A 73 39.61 -20.60 26.19
C ASP A 73 39.26 -19.21 25.62
N ASP A 74 40.09 -18.20 25.82
CA ASP A 74 39.75 -16.78 25.56
C ASP A 74 39.38 -16.51 24.08
N ASP A 75 39.96 -17.28 23.16
CA ASP A 75 39.72 -17.20 21.71
C ASP A 75 38.56 -18.09 21.23
N ALA A 76 38.08 -18.99 22.07
CA ALA A 76 36.95 -19.86 21.79
C ALA A 76 35.62 -19.09 21.94
N PRO A 77 34.52 -19.56 21.31
CA PRO A 77 33.27 -18.81 21.27
C PRO A 77 32.65 -18.55 22.66
N LEU A 78 32.78 -19.49 23.62
CA LEU A 78 32.29 -19.25 24.98
C LEU A 78 33.23 -18.34 25.76
N GLY A 79 34.55 -18.48 25.62
CA GLY A 79 35.53 -17.57 26.22
C GLY A 79 35.33 -16.12 25.77
N ARG A 80 35.14 -15.86 24.46
CA ARG A 80 34.83 -14.50 23.96
C ARG A 80 33.49 -13.96 24.43
N ALA A 81 32.50 -14.84 24.62
CA ALA A 81 31.18 -14.44 25.08
C ALA A 81 31.16 -14.06 26.57
N LEU A 82 31.98 -14.74 27.37
CA LEU A 82 32.15 -14.56 28.82
C LEU A 82 33.28 -13.60 29.20
N ALA A 83 34.12 -13.21 28.25
CA ALA A 83 35.16 -12.19 28.45
C ALA A 83 34.55 -10.87 28.96
N PRO A 84 35.31 -10.02 29.66
CA PRO A 84 34.84 -8.72 30.13
C PRO A 84 34.27 -7.88 28.98
N ASN A 85 33.06 -7.34 29.15
CA ASN A 85 32.24 -6.67 28.11
C ASN A 85 31.76 -7.57 26.95
N GLY A 86 31.98 -8.87 27.03
CA GLY A 86 31.40 -9.87 26.14
C GLY A 86 29.87 -9.88 26.22
N PRO A 87 29.17 -10.39 25.19
CA PRO A 87 27.71 -10.40 25.14
C PRO A 87 27.07 -11.18 26.31
N LEU A 88 27.60 -12.34 26.71
CA LEU A 88 27.05 -13.08 27.84
C LEU A 88 27.43 -12.42 29.18
N ASN A 89 28.65 -11.92 29.28
CA ASN A 89 29.10 -11.18 30.46
C ASN A 89 28.20 -9.97 30.73
N ARG A 90 27.88 -9.15 29.72
CA ARG A 90 26.96 -7.99 29.87
C ARG A 90 25.52 -8.35 30.23
N LEU A 91 25.06 -9.55 29.86
CA LEU A 91 23.72 -10.02 30.23
C LEU A 91 23.66 -10.45 31.70
N LEU A 92 24.75 -11.05 32.20
CA LEU A 92 24.87 -11.66 33.53
C LEU A 92 25.49 -10.74 34.58
N GLU A 93 26.19 -9.67 34.16
CA GLU A 93 26.74 -8.66 35.05
C GLU A 93 25.62 -7.97 35.86
N PRO A 94 25.91 -7.52 37.10
CA PRO A 94 24.95 -6.77 37.90
C PRO A 94 24.42 -5.54 37.15
N GLY A 95 23.10 -5.39 37.09
CA GLY A 95 22.41 -4.38 36.28
C GLY A 95 22.28 -4.74 34.80
N GLY A 96 22.78 -5.90 34.36
CA GLY A 96 22.56 -6.48 33.03
C GLY A 96 21.13 -6.98 32.82
N LEU A 97 20.80 -7.43 31.61
CA LEU A 97 19.41 -7.80 31.29
C LEU A 97 18.90 -9.00 32.09
N VAL A 98 19.73 -10.00 32.36
CA VAL A 98 19.30 -11.16 33.16
C VAL A 98 19.02 -10.69 34.58
N ASP A 99 19.92 -9.91 35.17
CA ASP A 99 19.73 -9.33 36.50
C ASP A 99 18.46 -8.46 36.55
N GLN A 100 18.20 -7.60 35.55
CA GLN A 100 16.98 -6.80 35.49
C GLN A 100 15.68 -7.62 35.31
N LEU A 101 15.77 -8.75 34.62
CA LEU A 101 14.65 -9.67 34.43
C LEU A 101 14.35 -10.47 35.70
N THR A 102 15.39 -10.94 36.40
CA THR A 102 15.29 -11.87 37.53
C THR A 102 15.40 -11.23 38.91
N GLN A 103 15.82 -9.97 39.01
CA GLN A 103 15.85 -9.22 40.27
C GLN A 103 14.45 -9.12 40.88
N ASP A 104 14.40 -8.94 42.19
CA ASP A 104 13.15 -8.68 42.92
C ASP A 104 12.50 -7.39 42.37
N GLY A 105 11.22 -7.47 41.98
CA GLY A 105 10.52 -6.39 41.27
C GLY A 105 10.91 -6.23 39.79
N GLY A 106 11.72 -7.14 39.24
CA GLY A 106 12.09 -7.23 37.83
C GLY A 106 10.91 -7.57 36.91
N LEU A 107 11.16 -7.72 35.60
CA LEU A 107 10.06 -8.00 34.65
C LEU A 107 9.47 -9.39 34.84
N LEU A 108 10.28 -10.42 35.12
CA LEU A 108 9.76 -11.77 35.37
C LEU A 108 8.96 -11.80 36.67
N ASP A 109 9.46 -11.14 37.72
CA ASP A 109 8.76 -11.02 38.99
C ASP A 109 7.41 -10.31 38.80
N ARG A 110 7.35 -9.22 38.02
CA ARG A 110 6.06 -8.55 37.69
C ARG A 110 5.13 -9.39 36.83
N LEU A 111 5.66 -10.14 35.86
CA LEU A 111 4.86 -11.00 34.99
C LEU A 111 4.20 -12.15 35.76
N VAL A 112 4.93 -12.73 36.71
CA VAL A 112 4.54 -13.89 37.52
C VAL A 112 3.99 -13.51 38.91
N SER A 113 4.02 -12.22 39.26
CA SER A 113 3.40 -11.69 40.48
C SER A 113 1.91 -12.07 40.57
N GLU A 114 1.33 -11.98 41.77
CA GLU A 114 -0.07 -12.38 42.03
C GLU A 114 -1.07 -11.66 41.10
N ASP A 115 -0.83 -10.38 40.77
CA ASP A 115 -1.64 -9.59 39.84
C ASP A 115 -1.06 -9.53 38.42
N GLY A 116 0.03 -10.24 38.17
CA GLY A 116 0.77 -10.26 36.91
C GLY A 116 -0.06 -10.81 35.76
N PRO A 117 0.23 -10.39 34.51
CA PRO A 117 -0.53 -10.84 33.35
C PRO A 117 -0.43 -12.35 33.09
N ILE A 118 0.68 -13.02 33.46
CA ILE A 118 0.79 -14.48 33.31
C ILE A 118 -0.10 -15.17 34.34
N THR A 119 0.00 -14.75 35.61
CA THR A 119 -0.82 -15.30 36.69
C THR A 119 -2.31 -15.10 36.40
N ARG A 120 -2.72 -13.93 35.92
CA ARG A 120 -4.12 -13.65 35.53
C ARG A 120 -4.56 -14.42 34.28
N ALA A 121 -3.67 -14.66 33.32
CA ALA A 121 -4.00 -15.43 32.13
C ALA A 121 -4.18 -16.93 32.44
N LEU A 122 -3.41 -17.46 33.39
CA LEU A 122 -3.42 -18.86 33.83
C LEU A 122 -4.39 -19.13 35.00
N GLN A 123 -4.84 -18.10 35.71
CA GLN A 123 -5.84 -18.23 36.77
C GLN A 123 -7.14 -18.83 36.21
N GLN A 124 -7.89 -19.51 37.07
CA GLN A 124 -9.21 -20.04 36.73
C GLN A 124 -10.13 -18.93 36.17
N GLY A 125 -10.73 -19.17 35.00
CA GLY A 125 -11.50 -18.19 34.24
C GLY A 125 -10.67 -17.13 33.49
N GLY A 126 -9.34 -17.28 33.50
CA GLY A 126 -8.38 -16.48 32.75
C GLY A 126 -8.45 -16.73 31.24
N ILE A 127 -7.59 -16.06 30.48
CA ILE A 127 -7.58 -16.14 29.01
C ILE A 127 -7.22 -17.55 28.55
N VAL A 128 -6.24 -18.20 29.19
CA VAL A 128 -5.83 -19.58 28.83
C VAL A 128 -6.96 -20.58 29.11
N ASP A 129 -7.62 -20.44 30.25
CA ASP A 129 -8.77 -21.27 30.63
C ASP A 129 -9.95 -21.05 29.66
N LYS A 130 -10.29 -19.80 29.32
CA LYS A 130 -11.35 -19.50 28.34
C LYS A 130 -11.04 -19.96 26.92
N LEU A 131 -9.78 -19.91 26.50
CA LEU A 131 -9.38 -20.40 25.19
C LEU A 131 -9.45 -21.93 25.14
N SER A 132 -9.08 -22.61 26.23
CA SER A 132 -9.00 -24.07 26.32
C SER A 132 -10.28 -24.75 26.82
N ALA A 133 -11.22 -23.98 27.38
CA ALA A 133 -12.50 -24.48 27.85
C ALA A 133 -13.32 -25.11 26.72
N ASP A 134 -14.24 -26.01 27.09
CA ASP A 134 -15.17 -26.64 26.16
C ASP A 134 -15.99 -25.57 25.40
N GLY A 135 -15.94 -25.60 24.07
CA GLY A 135 -16.53 -24.59 23.18
C GLY A 135 -15.70 -23.29 23.05
N GLY A 136 -14.53 -23.22 23.68
CA GLY A 136 -13.53 -22.17 23.54
C GLY A 136 -12.87 -22.16 22.15
N LEU A 137 -11.97 -21.20 21.90
CA LEU A 137 -11.33 -21.06 20.59
C LEU A 137 -10.40 -22.23 20.28
N LEU A 138 -9.57 -22.66 21.25
CA LEU A 138 -8.68 -23.81 21.03
C LEU A 138 -9.51 -25.07 20.79
N ASP A 139 -10.50 -25.34 21.64
CA ASP A 139 -11.41 -26.48 21.46
C ASP A 139 -12.11 -26.46 20.10
N LYS A 140 -12.66 -25.33 19.65
CA LYS A 140 -13.27 -25.21 18.31
C LYS A 140 -12.26 -25.43 17.19
N LEU A 141 -11.05 -24.90 17.32
CA LEU A 141 -9.99 -25.03 16.30
C LEU A 141 -9.46 -26.46 16.21
N THR A 142 -9.26 -27.13 17.35
CA THR A 142 -8.65 -28.47 17.46
C THR A 142 -9.66 -29.61 17.55
N SER A 143 -10.96 -29.33 17.65
CA SER A 143 -12.01 -30.34 17.60
C SER A 143 -11.93 -31.17 16.31
N ASP A 144 -12.53 -32.35 16.32
CA ASP A 144 -12.49 -33.27 15.16
C ASP A 144 -12.95 -32.62 13.85
N ASN A 145 -13.91 -31.68 13.94
CA ASN A 145 -14.43 -30.91 12.81
C ASN A 145 -13.89 -29.47 12.74
N GLY A 146 -12.93 -29.13 13.59
CA GLY A 146 -12.30 -27.82 13.65
C GLY A 146 -11.48 -27.52 12.41
N PRO A 147 -11.30 -26.24 12.06
CA PRO A 147 -10.54 -25.84 10.89
C PRO A 147 -9.05 -26.24 10.96
N LEU A 148 -8.42 -26.32 12.14
CA LEU A 148 -7.03 -26.80 12.22
C LEU A 148 -6.96 -28.30 11.95
N ASN A 149 -7.85 -29.08 12.56
CA ASN A 149 -7.87 -30.53 12.33
C ASN A 149 -8.22 -30.86 10.87
N LYS A 150 -9.17 -30.13 10.25
CA LYS A 150 -9.48 -30.27 8.81
C LYS A 150 -8.36 -29.80 7.89
N ALA A 151 -7.62 -28.76 8.29
CA ALA A 151 -6.49 -28.28 7.50
C ALA A 151 -5.31 -29.25 7.55
N LEU A 152 -5.06 -29.89 8.70
CA LEU A 152 -3.96 -30.82 8.94
C LEU A 152 -4.31 -32.30 8.72
N ALA A 153 -5.59 -32.62 8.53
CA ALA A 153 -6.04 -33.97 8.21
C ALA A 153 -5.44 -34.44 6.87
N PRO A 154 -5.34 -35.77 6.67
CA PRO A 154 -5.03 -36.34 5.36
C PRO A 154 -5.97 -35.77 4.28
N ASP A 155 -5.42 -35.35 3.15
CA ASP A 155 -6.13 -34.63 2.07
C ASP A 155 -6.73 -33.26 2.48
N GLY A 156 -6.27 -32.72 3.60
CA GLY A 156 -6.60 -31.40 4.12
C GLY A 156 -5.96 -30.26 3.32
N LEU A 157 -6.13 -29.03 3.80
CA LEU A 157 -5.52 -27.85 3.16
C LEU A 157 -4.00 -27.91 3.16
N ALA A 158 -3.37 -28.30 4.28
CA ALA A 158 -1.91 -28.40 4.37
C ALA A 158 -1.36 -29.42 3.37
N ASP A 159 -2.01 -30.58 3.26
CA ASP A 159 -1.68 -31.61 2.28
C ASP A 159 -1.89 -31.10 0.85
N LYS A 160 -3.03 -30.47 0.53
CA LYS A 160 -3.30 -29.94 -0.83
C LYS A 160 -2.39 -28.80 -1.24
N LEU A 161 -1.95 -27.98 -0.28
CA LEU A 161 -0.99 -26.90 -0.54
C LEU A 161 0.41 -27.45 -0.79
N SER A 162 0.79 -28.53 -0.09
CA SER A 162 2.13 -29.13 -0.11
C SER A 162 2.26 -30.34 -1.06
N ALA A 163 1.14 -30.82 -1.61
CA ALA A 163 1.11 -31.90 -2.58
C ALA A 163 1.86 -31.51 -3.86
N GLU A 164 2.30 -32.51 -4.60
CA GLU A 164 2.90 -32.35 -5.92
C GLU A 164 1.91 -31.64 -6.86
N GLY A 165 2.34 -30.52 -7.46
CA GLY A 165 1.47 -29.62 -8.22
C GLY A 165 0.52 -28.74 -7.39
N GLY A 166 0.60 -28.78 -6.06
CA GLY A 166 -0.11 -27.90 -5.14
C GLY A 166 0.39 -26.46 -5.18
N LEU A 167 -0.23 -25.55 -4.43
CA LEU A 167 0.13 -24.12 -4.49
C LEU A 167 1.56 -23.85 -4.06
N PHE A 168 2.09 -24.50 -3.01
CA PHE A 168 3.49 -24.31 -2.62
C PHE A 168 4.42 -24.76 -3.74
N ASP A 169 4.18 -25.95 -4.30
CA ASP A 169 4.95 -26.47 -5.42
C ASP A 169 4.88 -25.53 -6.64
N GLN A 170 3.69 -25.03 -7.02
CA GLN A 170 3.52 -24.10 -8.13
C GLN A 170 4.20 -22.73 -7.90
N ILE A 171 4.14 -22.18 -6.69
CA ILE A 171 4.74 -20.85 -6.43
C ILE A 171 6.26 -20.93 -6.27
N THR A 172 6.79 -22.05 -5.77
CA THR A 172 8.24 -22.29 -5.63
C THR A 172 8.87 -23.08 -6.78
N ALA A 173 8.08 -23.56 -7.74
CA ALA A 173 8.58 -24.22 -8.94
C ALA A 173 9.56 -23.32 -9.71
N GLU A 174 10.35 -23.92 -10.60
CA GLU A 174 11.36 -23.21 -11.40
C GLU A 174 10.77 -22.02 -12.19
N ASN A 175 9.52 -22.14 -12.65
CA ASN A 175 8.79 -21.06 -13.33
C ASN A 175 7.74 -20.37 -12.43
N GLY A 176 7.73 -20.71 -11.15
CA GLY A 176 6.82 -20.16 -10.16
C GLY A 176 7.05 -18.65 -9.95
N PRO A 177 6.01 -17.90 -9.55
CA PRO A 177 6.12 -16.47 -9.28
C PRO A 177 7.22 -16.11 -8.27
N ILE A 178 7.47 -16.91 -7.23
CA ILE A 178 8.52 -16.62 -6.24
C ILE A 178 9.90 -16.80 -6.87
N THR A 179 10.12 -17.92 -7.56
CA THR A 179 11.40 -18.18 -8.25
C THR A 179 11.67 -17.13 -9.33
N ARG A 180 10.67 -16.76 -10.13
CA ARG A 180 10.79 -15.67 -11.13
C ARG A 180 10.96 -14.29 -10.53
N ALA A 181 10.46 -14.05 -9.32
CA ALA A 181 10.67 -12.78 -8.62
C ALA A 181 12.10 -12.68 -8.08
N LEU A 182 12.68 -13.80 -7.62
CA LEU A 182 14.00 -13.88 -7.00
C LEU A 182 15.15 -14.17 -7.98
N GLN A 183 14.87 -14.67 -9.18
CA GLN A 183 15.89 -14.90 -10.21
C GLN A 183 16.58 -13.58 -10.64
N GLN A 184 17.74 -13.70 -11.26
CA GLN A 184 18.47 -12.54 -11.81
C GLN A 184 17.60 -11.78 -12.83
N GLY A 185 17.50 -10.46 -12.67
CA GLY A 185 16.59 -9.62 -13.46
C GLY A 185 15.11 -9.74 -13.11
N GLY A 186 14.74 -10.53 -12.09
CA GLY A 186 13.39 -10.61 -11.53
C GLY A 186 12.98 -9.33 -10.80
N ILE A 187 11.72 -9.26 -10.34
CA ILE A 187 11.20 -8.02 -9.73
C ILE A 187 11.94 -7.63 -8.44
N VAL A 188 12.44 -8.61 -7.67
CA VAL A 188 13.22 -8.32 -6.45
C VAL A 188 14.55 -7.68 -6.83
N ASP A 189 15.24 -8.17 -7.86
CA ASP A 189 16.48 -7.57 -8.37
C ASP A 189 16.23 -6.20 -9.02
N GLN A 190 15.14 -6.05 -9.79
CA GLN A 190 14.75 -4.78 -10.40
C GLN A 190 14.38 -3.69 -9.37
N VAL A 191 13.93 -4.07 -8.17
CA VAL A 191 13.56 -3.13 -7.11
C VAL A 191 14.70 -2.92 -6.13
N LEU A 192 15.29 -4.00 -5.61
CA LEU A 192 16.26 -3.99 -4.51
C LEU A 192 17.70 -4.28 -4.94
N GLY A 193 17.94 -4.78 -6.15
CA GLY A 193 19.28 -5.06 -6.68
C GLY A 193 20.13 -3.80 -6.84
N GLU A 194 21.42 -3.96 -7.14
CA GLU A 194 22.38 -2.85 -7.20
C GLU A 194 21.98 -1.73 -8.17
N GLN A 195 21.35 -2.09 -9.29
CA GLN A 195 20.78 -1.15 -10.27
C GLN A 195 19.26 -0.99 -10.14
N GLY A 196 18.70 -1.53 -9.06
CA GLY A 196 17.28 -1.55 -8.79
C GLY A 196 16.69 -0.16 -8.56
N LEU A 197 15.36 -0.07 -8.63
CA LEU A 197 14.61 1.17 -8.46
C LEU A 197 14.93 1.86 -7.13
N VAL A 198 15.02 1.12 -6.01
CA VAL A 198 15.34 1.70 -4.71
C VAL A 198 16.71 2.37 -4.76
N ASN A 199 17.75 1.64 -5.19
CA ASN A 199 19.11 2.20 -5.30
C ASN A 199 19.17 3.39 -6.27
N ARG A 200 18.46 3.37 -7.39
CA ARG A 200 18.39 4.52 -8.32
C ARG A 200 17.64 5.71 -7.71
N MET A 201 16.60 5.46 -6.92
CA MET A 201 15.83 6.51 -6.26
C MET A 201 16.62 7.15 -5.11
N THR A 202 17.40 6.38 -4.38
CA THR A 202 18.18 6.78 -3.19
C THR A 202 19.66 7.06 -3.49
N ALA A 203 20.13 6.90 -4.73
CA ALA A 203 21.48 7.30 -5.14
C ALA A 203 21.73 8.80 -4.88
N GLU A 204 22.99 9.23 -4.90
CA GLU A 204 23.39 10.62 -4.63
C GLU A 204 22.63 11.66 -5.49
N ASN A 205 22.34 11.31 -6.75
CA ASN A 205 21.55 12.14 -7.67
C ASN A 205 20.11 11.63 -7.88
N GLY A 206 19.70 10.65 -7.07
CA GLY A 206 18.37 10.05 -7.12
C GLY A 206 17.28 11.05 -6.75
N PRO A 207 16.05 10.88 -7.26
CA PRO A 207 14.92 11.75 -6.93
C PRO A 207 14.66 11.88 -5.42
N ILE A 208 14.81 10.81 -4.63
CA ILE A 208 14.58 10.87 -3.17
C ILE A 208 15.68 11.71 -2.51
N THR A 209 16.94 11.46 -2.84
CA THR A 209 18.07 12.23 -2.30
C THR A 209 17.99 13.70 -2.69
N ARG A 210 17.65 14.02 -3.95
CA ARG A 210 17.43 15.42 -4.39
C ARG A 210 16.22 16.08 -3.72
N ALA A 211 15.18 15.31 -3.43
CA ALA A 211 14.00 15.84 -2.75
C ALA A 211 14.28 16.19 -1.28
N LEU A 212 15.12 15.39 -0.61
CA LEU A 212 15.49 15.52 0.80
C LEU A 212 16.76 16.37 1.03
N ALA A 213 17.57 16.62 0.00
CA ALA A 213 18.75 17.46 0.09
C ALA A 213 18.38 18.90 0.53
N PRO A 214 19.31 19.65 1.15
CA PRO A 214 19.11 21.08 1.42
C PRO A 214 18.74 21.86 0.15
N GLY A 215 17.68 22.65 0.20
CA GLY A 215 17.07 23.32 -0.97
C GLY A 215 16.21 22.42 -1.87
N GLY A 216 16.06 21.15 -1.52
CA GLY A 216 15.21 20.16 -2.20
C GLY A 216 13.73 20.50 -2.11
N VAL A 217 12.87 19.67 -2.72
CA VAL A 217 11.41 19.92 -2.67
C VAL A 217 10.85 19.77 -1.26
N ILE A 218 11.30 18.78 -0.48
CA ILE A 218 10.81 18.58 0.89
C ILE A 218 11.29 19.71 1.80
N ASP A 219 12.57 20.08 1.69
CA ASP A 219 13.13 21.22 2.43
C ASP A 219 12.40 22.53 2.11
N ARG A 220 12.13 22.83 0.82
CA ARG A 220 11.36 24.02 0.43
C ARG A 220 9.90 24.00 0.85
N LEU A 221 9.28 22.82 0.90
CA LEU A 221 7.91 22.67 1.37
C LEU A 221 7.81 22.92 2.88
N GLY A 222 8.76 22.41 3.65
CA GLY A 222 8.81 22.52 5.11
C GLY A 222 9.57 23.73 5.67
N ALA A 223 10.27 24.49 4.83
CA ALA A 223 10.98 25.70 5.23
C ALA A 223 10.03 26.76 5.82
N GLU A 224 10.58 27.66 6.63
CA GLU A 224 9.87 28.85 7.11
C GLU A 224 9.37 29.67 5.91
N SER A 225 8.07 30.02 5.91
CA SER A 225 7.34 30.58 4.76
C SER A 225 7.18 29.67 3.54
N GLY A 226 7.48 28.37 3.66
CA GLY A 226 7.21 27.32 2.68
C GLY A 226 5.70 27.03 2.53
N LEU A 227 5.33 26.15 1.60
CA LEU A 227 3.91 25.83 1.40
C LEU A 227 3.30 25.14 2.61
N LEU A 228 3.99 24.16 3.23
CA LEU A 228 3.46 23.49 4.41
C LEU A 228 3.35 24.48 5.56
N ASP A 229 4.39 25.28 5.81
CA ASP A 229 4.37 26.34 6.83
C ASP A 229 3.18 27.30 6.65
N ARG A 230 2.92 27.80 5.43
CA ARG A 230 1.76 28.67 5.15
C ARG A 230 0.41 27.97 5.33
N LEU A 231 0.33 26.69 4.97
CA LEU A 231 -0.89 25.90 5.09
C LEU A 231 -1.20 25.60 6.56
N THR A 232 -0.17 25.29 7.37
CA THR A 232 -0.27 24.89 8.78
C THR A 232 -0.08 26.03 9.78
N ALA A 233 0.29 27.24 9.33
CA ALA A 233 0.41 28.42 10.17
C ALA A 233 -0.88 28.72 10.96
N ASP A 234 -0.75 29.49 12.03
CA ASP A 234 -1.90 30.03 12.75
C ASP A 234 -2.74 30.90 11.81
N ASN A 235 -4.01 30.51 11.61
CA ASN A 235 -4.94 31.04 10.59
C ASN A 235 -4.66 30.65 9.13
N GLY A 236 -3.72 29.73 8.89
CA GLY A 236 -3.52 29.09 7.60
C GLY A 236 -4.79 28.36 7.12
N PRO A 237 -4.95 28.12 5.81
CA PRO A 237 -6.15 27.53 5.25
C PRO A 237 -6.43 26.12 5.79
N LEU A 238 -5.41 25.29 6.07
CA LEU A 238 -5.64 23.97 6.69
C LEU A 238 -6.09 24.11 8.14
N ASN A 239 -5.41 24.95 8.91
CA ASN A 239 -5.78 25.17 10.32
C ASN A 239 -7.20 25.78 10.41
N ARG A 240 -7.58 26.70 9.53
CA ARG A 240 -8.95 27.26 9.47
C ARG A 240 -9.99 26.24 9.00
N ALA A 241 -9.63 25.36 8.08
CA ALA A 241 -10.54 24.32 7.62
C ALA A 241 -10.80 23.27 8.71
N LEU A 242 -9.79 22.93 9.51
CA LEU A 242 -9.83 21.90 10.55
C LEU A 242 -10.12 22.43 11.97
N ALA A 243 -10.11 23.75 12.17
CA ALA A 243 -10.49 24.37 13.43
C ALA A 243 -11.95 24.02 13.81
N PRO A 244 -12.32 24.09 15.10
CA PRO A 244 -13.72 24.04 15.53
C PRO A 244 -14.55 25.09 14.77
N ASP A 245 -15.75 24.72 14.33
CA ASP A 245 -16.61 25.52 13.42
C ASP A 245 -16.00 25.80 12.03
N GLY A 246 -14.92 25.11 11.68
CA GLY A 246 -14.26 25.15 10.38
C GLY A 246 -15.10 24.50 9.27
N ILE A 247 -14.57 24.51 8.05
CA ILE A 247 -15.26 23.91 6.89
C ILE A 247 -15.36 22.39 7.04
N ALA A 248 -14.30 21.73 7.53
CA ALA A 248 -14.33 20.29 7.79
C ALA A 248 -15.40 19.96 8.82
N ASP A 249 -15.42 20.68 9.95
CA ASP A 249 -16.42 20.51 11.00
C ASP A 249 -17.85 20.73 10.47
N LYS A 250 -18.11 21.82 9.74
CA LYS A 250 -19.43 22.07 9.10
C LYS A 250 -19.86 21.00 8.08
N ILE A 251 -18.91 20.31 7.46
CA ILE A 251 -19.18 19.24 6.51
C ILE A 251 -19.46 17.93 7.27
N THR A 252 -18.66 17.59 8.29
CA THR A 252 -18.66 16.27 8.94
C THR A 252 -19.41 16.19 10.27
N ALA A 253 -19.71 17.31 10.92
CA ALA A 253 -20.43 17.34 12.19
C ALA A 253 -21.87 16.84 12.04
N GLU A 254 -22.46 16.46 13.17
CA GLU A 254 -23.89 16.14 13.29
C GLU A 254 -24.73 17.36 12.91
N GLY A 255 -25.70 17.18 12.01
CA GLY A 255 -26.44 18.26 11.35
C GLY A 255 -25.66 19.06 10.29
N GLY A 256 -24.43 18.67 9.97
CA GLY A 256 -23.58 19.23 8.93
C GLY A 256 -24.01 18.85 7.51
N LEU A 257 -23.21 19.21 6.50
CA LEU A 257 -23.56 18.94 5.10
C LEU A 257 -23.64 17.44 4.79
N LEU A 258 -22.64 16.64 5.20
CA LEU A 258 -22.66 15.20 4.94
C LEU A 258 -23.79 14.50 5.70
N ASP A 259 -24.04 14.93 6.94
CA ASP A 259 -25.15 14.40 7.73
C ASP A 259 -26.50 14.71 7.08
N ARG A 260 -26.74 15.94 6.61
CA ARG A 260 -27.97 16.29 5.87
C ARG A 260 -28.11 15.59 4.53
N LEU A 261 -27.00 15.40 3.82
CA LEU A 261 -27.01 14.72 2.53
C LEU A 261 -27.29 13.22 2.69
N SER A 262 -26.77 12.62 3.77
CA SER A 262 -26.83 11.17 4.07
C SER A 262 -27.92 10.77 5.06
N ALA A 263 -28.67 11.73 5.61
CA ALA A 263 -29.84 11.47 6.45
C ALA A 263 -30.86 10.58 5.71
N ASP A 264 -31.79 9.96 6.44
CA ASP A 264 -32.78 9.04 5.87
C ASP A 264 -33.62 9.68 4.75
N ASP A 265 -33.93 10.98 4.88
CA ASP A 265 -34.65 11.78 3.87
C ASP A 265 -33.71 12.59 2.95
N GLY A 266 -32.40 12.43 3.12
CA GLY A 266 -31.36 13.14 2.40
C GLY A 266 -31.33 12.79 0.91
N PRO A 267 -30.83 13.71 0.06
CA PRO A 267 -30.76 13.47 -1.38
C PRO A 267 -29.89 12.28 -1.76
N ILE A 268 -28.83 11.94 -0.99
CA ILE A 268 -27.99 10.77 -1.27
C ILE A 268 -28.79 9.50 -0.98
N THR A 269 -29.40 9.40 0.20
CA THR A 269 -30.22 8.25 0.58
C THR A 269 -31.39 8.06 -0.39
N ARG A 270 -32.08 9.13 -0.76
CA ARG A 270 -33.15 9.10 -1.76
C ARG A 270 -32.65 8.68 -3.15
N ALA A 271 -31.46 9.11 -3.56
CA ALA A 271 -30.89 8.72 -4.85
C ALA A 271 -30.46 7.24 -4.88
N LEU A 272 -30.03 6.70 -3.73
CA LEU A 272 -29.57 5.32 -3.56
C LEU A 272 -30.67 4.31 -3.21
N GLN A 273 -31.88 4.76 -2.89
CA GLN A 273 -33.01 3.87 -2.64
C GLN A 273 -33.29 2.97 -3.86
N PRO A 274 -33.74 1.72 -3.64
CA PRO A 274 -34.16 0.84 -4.74
C PRO A 274 -35.22 1.51 -5.61
N GLY A 275 -35.05 1.47 -6.93
CA GLY A 275 -35.89 2.12 -7.93
C GLY A 275 -35.68 3.63 -8.10
N ALA A 276 -34.78 4.25 -7.35
CA ALA A 276 -34.48 5.68 -7.44
C ALA A 276 -33.42 6.01 -8.52
N LEU A 277 -32.87 7.23 -8.50
CA LEU A 277 -32.03 7.74 -9.59
C LEU A 277 -30.77 6.89 -9.84
N VAL A 278 -30.07 6.47 -8.78
CA VAL A 278 -28.87 5.65 -8.95
C VAL A 278 -29.25 4.29 -9.53
N ASP A 279 -30.28 3.65 -8.99
CA ASP A 279 -30.77 2.37 -9.50
C ASP A 279 -31.28 2.46 -10.96
N GLN A 280 -31.98 3.54 -11.31
CA GLN A 280 -32.41 3.80 -12.69
C GLN A 280 -31.26 4.03 -13.67
N VAL A 281 -30.10 4.47 -13.19
CA VAL A 281 -28.92 4.70 -14.02
C VAL A 281 -28.05 3.45 -14.07
N ILE A 282 -27.65 2.89 -12.92
CA ILE A 282 -26.63 1.82 -12.84
C ILE A 282 -27.17 0.45 -12.41
N GLY A 283 -28.45 0.33 -12.04
CA GLY A 283 -29.07 -0.94 -11.64
C GLY A 283 -29.28 -1.89 -12.83
N GLU A 284 -29.71 -3.12 -12.52
CA GLU A 284 -30.11 -4.11 -13.53
C GLU A 284 -31.29 -3.54 -14.35
N ASP A 285 -31.21 -3.64 -15.68
CA ASP A 285 -32.12 -2.96 -16.63
C ASP A 285 -32.08 -1.42 -16.57
N GLY A 286 -31.12 -0.81 -15.89
CA GLY A 286 -30.92 0.64 -15.81
C GLY A 286 -30.52 1.27 -17.14
N LEU A 287 -30.41 2.61 -17.18
CA LEU A 287 -29.98 3.34 -18.39
C LEU A 287 -28.60 2.89 -18.86
N LEU A 288 -27.65 2.74 -17.94
CA LEU A 288 -26.29 2.32 -18.26
C LEU A 288 -26.30 0.88 -18.77
N ASP A 289 -26.98 -0.03 -18.07
CA ASP A 289 -27.11 -1.43 -18.46
C ASP A 289 -27.72 -1.57 -19.88
N ARG A 290 -28.82 -0.87 -20.18
CA ARG A 290 -29.41 -0.84 -21.54
C ARG A 290 -28.50 -0.21 -22.59
N MET A 291 -27.62 0.72 -22.19
CA MET A 291 -26.67 1.32 -23.12
C MET A 291 -25.48 0.40 -23.39
N THR A 292 -25.02 -0.34 -22.37
CA THR A 292 -23.84 -1.22 -22.41
C THR A 292 -24.16 -2.68 -22.70
N SER A 293 -25.44 -3.06 -22.76
CA SER A 293 -25.88 -4.41 -23.16
C SER A 293 -25.34 -4.77 -24.53
N GLU A 294 -25.31 -6.06 -24.88
CA GLU A 294 -24.71 -6.57 -26.13
C GLU A 294 -25.27 -5.85 -27.37
N ASP A 295 -26.58 -5.58 -27.42
CA ASP A 295 -27.25 -4.82 -28.49
C ASP A 295 -27.37 -3.31 -28.23
N GLY A 296 -26.80 -2.85 -27.12
CA GLY A 296 -26.90 -1.47 -26.65
C GLY A 296 -26.14 -0.48 -27.53
N PRO A 297 -26.57 0.79 -27.57
CA PRO A 297 -25.91 1.83 -28.37
C PRO A 297 -24.43 2.01 -28.02
N LEU A 298 -24.02 1.93 -26.75
CA LEU A 298 -22.60 2.05 -26.39
C LEU A 298 -21.80 0.81 -26.80
N SER A 299 -22.37 -0.39 -26.64
CA SER A 299 -21.75 -1.62 -27.16
C SER A 299 -21.50 -1.51 -28.67
N ARG A 300 -22.47 -1.04 -29.46
CA ARG A 300 -22.29 -0.84 -30.92
C ARG A 300 -21.27 0.22 -31.29
N VAL A 301 -21.14 1.26 -30.48
CA VAL A 301 -20.17 2.35 -30.69
C VAL A 301 -18.74 1.86 -30.40
N VAL A 302 -18.54 1.03 -29.38
CA VAL A 302 -17.23 0.56 -28.89
C VAL A 302 -16.82 -0.81 -29.45
N ALA A 303 -17.76 -1.59 -29.99
CA ALA A 303 -17.49 -2.91 -30.57
C ALA A 303 -16.42 -2.86 -31.67
N PRO A 304 -15.69 -3.98 -31.92
CA PRO A 304 -14.75 -4.08 -33.04
C PRO A 304 -15.42 -3.73 -34.38
N GLY A 305 -14.83 -2.81 -35.14
CA GLY A 305 -15.40 -2.24 -36.37
C GLY A 305 -16.50 -1.19 -36.16
N GLY A 306 -16.77 -0.80 -34.91
CA GLY A 306 -17.72 0.22 -34.47
C GLY A 306 -17.27 1.65 -34.77
N LEU A 307 -18.01 2.65 -34.26
CA LEU A 307 -17.70 4.06 -34.52
C LEU A 307 -16.38 4.48 -33.88
N VAL A 308 -16.11 4.07 -32.64
CA VAL A 308 -14.85 4.38 -31.94
C VAL A 308 -13.67 3.76 -32.66
N ASP A 309 -13.81 2.50 -33.08
CA ASP A 309 -12.77 1.79 -33.83
C ASP A 309 -12.48 2.48 -35.18
N ARG A 310 -13.51 2.93 -35.92
CA ARG A 310 -13.32 3.68 -37.18
C ARG A 310 -12.75 5.08 -36.99
N LEU A 311 -13.04 5.73 -35.87
CA LEU A 311 -12.51 7.05 -35.55
C LEU A 311 -11.04 6.97 -35.15
N LEU A 312 -10.64 5.91 -34.43
CA LEU A 312 -9.28 5.68 -33.91
C LEU A 312 -8.40 4.79 -34.79
N ALA A 313 -8.97 4.13 -35.81
CA ALA A 313 -8.21 3.33 -36.76
C ALA A 313 -7.12 4.15 -37.45
N GLU A 314 -6.09 3.44 -37.93
CA GLU A 314 -5.04 4.02 -38.76
C GLU A 314 -5.65 4.57 -40.07
N ASN A 315 -5.45 5.87 -40.34
CA ASN A 315 -6.17 6.67 -41.35
C ASN A 315 -7.66 6.95 -41.05
N GLY A 316 -8.10 6.76 -39.81
CA GLY A 316 -9.42 7.17 -39.32
C GLY A 316 -9.57 8.69 -39.28
N LEU A 317 -10.80 9.17 -39.00
CA LEU A 317 -11.07 10.62 -38.98
C LEU A 317 -10.19 11.36 -37.96
N LEU A 318 -9.99 10.79 -36.77
CA LEU A 318 -9.18 11.43 -35.73
C LEU A 318 -7.69 11.38 -36.07
N ASP A 319 -7.22 10.31 -36.70
CA ASP A 319 -5.84 10.20 -37.18
C ASP A 319 -5.55 11.21 -38.30
N VAL A 320 -6.45 11.37 -39.27
CA VAL A 320 -6.32 12.37 -40.35
C VAL A 320 -6.33 13.80 -39.79
N LEU A 321 -7.19 14.07 -38.79
CA LEU A 321 -7.27 15.38 -38.12
C LEU A 321 -6.08 15.66 -37.19
N ALA A 322 -5.44 14.62 -36.64
CA ALA A 322 -4.26 14.74 -35.77
C ALA A 322 -2.92 14.63 -36.52
N SER A 323 -2.94 14.18 -37.78
CA SER A 323 -1.74 14.05 -38.61
C SER A 323 -1.08 15.41 -38.89
N GLU A 324 0.22 15.38 -39.19
CA GLU A 324 1.00 16.56 -39.59
C GLU A 324 0.48 17.24 -40.87
N SER A 325 -0.38 16.56 -41.64
CA SER A 325 -1.01 17.10 -42.85
C SER A 325 -2.45 17.59 -42.64
N SER A 326 -2.88 17.67 -41.38
CA SER A 326 -4.27 17.91 -41.01
C SER A 326 -4.81 19.27 -41.48
N PRO A 327 -6.11 19.34 -41.83
CA PRO A 327 -6.77 20.61 -42.12
C PRO A 327 -6.79 21.54 -40.90
N LEU A 328 -6.72 20.99 -39.67
CA LEU A 328 -6.61 21.78 -38.45
C LEU A 328 -5.26 22.50 -38.35
N LEU A 329 -4.16 21.81 -38.68
CA LEU A 329 -2.84 22.45 -38.72
C LEU A 329 -2.79 23.55 -39.79
N LYS A 330 -3.39 23.30 -40.96
CA LYS A 330 -3.51 24.33 -42.02
C LYS A 330 -4.36 25.54 -41.58
N LEU A 331 -5.41 25.32 -40.78
CA LEU A 331 -6.20 26.42 -40.23
C LEU A 331 -5.44 27.18 -39.12
N ALA A 332 -4.69 26.46 -38.30
CA ALA A 332 -3.83 27.04 -37.27
C ALA A 332 -2.73 27.90 -37.90
N ASP A 333 -2.06 27.41 -38.95
CA ASP A 333 -1.08 28.18 -39.72
C ASP A 333 -1.71 29.44 -40.37
N VAL A 334 -2.93 29.32 -40.91
CA VAL A 334 -3.66 30.47 -41.46
C VAL A 334 -4.04 31.47 -40.36
N ALA A 335 -4.43 31.00 -39.18
CA ALA A 335 -4.72 31.85 -38.03
C ALA A 335 -3.45 32.58 -37.53
N ASP A 336 -2.31 31.89 -37.47
CA ASP A 336 -1.02 32.46 -37.07
C ASP A 336 -0.53 33.50 -38.08
N THR A 337 -0.70 33.24 -39.39
CA THR A 337 -0.37 34.23 -40.43
C THR A 337 -1.29 35.45 -40.39
N LEU A 338 -2.58 35.28 -40.12
CA LEU A 338 -3.53 36.39 -39.88
C LEU A 338 -3.18 37.18 -38.61
N ALA A 339 -2.80 36.51 -37.52
CA ALA A 339 -2.35 37.16 -36.30
C ALA A 339 -1.04 37.94 -36.53
N GLY A 340 -0.12 37.40 -37.33
CA GLY A 340 1.11 38.09 -37.74
C GLY A 340 0.89 39.29 -38.66
N LEU A 341 -0.26 39.37 -39.35
CA LEU A 341 -0.68 40.52 -40.17
C LEU A 341 -1.37 41.62 -39.36
N ALA A 342 -1.83 41.35 -38.13
CA ALA A 342 -2.40 42.39 -37.26
C ALA A 342 -1.49 43.62 -37.08
N PRO A 343 -0.18 43.49 -36.76
CA PRO A 343 0.70 44.64 -36.60
C PRO A 343 1.00 45.39 -37.91
N THR A 344 0.82 44.77 -39.08
CA THR A 344 0.99 45.47 -40.36
C THR A 344 -0.28 46.23 -40.76
N VAL A 345 -1.45 45.71 -40.39
CA VAL A 345 -2.73 46.42 -40.51
C VAL A 345 -2.75 47.65 -39.60
N ASP A 346 -2.25 47.55 -38.37
CA ASP A 346 -2.13 48.71 -37.46
C ASP A 346 -1.21 49.79 -38.04
N LYS A 347 -0.05 49.40 -38.58
CA LYS A 347 0.88 50.34 -39.24
C LYS A 347 0.30 50.98 -40.50
N LEU A 348 -0.49 50.25 -41.28
CA LEU A 348 -1.20 50.79 -42.44
C LEU A 348 -2.31 51.75 -42.03
N TYR A 349 -3.03 51.46 -40.94
CA TYR A 349 -4.04 52.34 -40.39
C TYR A 349 -3.41 53.68 -39.93
N ASP A 350 -2.29 53.63 -39.21
CA ASP A 350 -1.54 54.83 -38.81
C ASP A 350 -1.03 55.62 -40.01
N ALA A 351 -0.49 54.94 -41.04
CA ALA A 351 -0.02 55.58 -42.26
C ALA A 351 -1.16 56.24 -43.06
N VAL A 352 -2.33 55.60 -43.13
CA VAL A 352 -3.52 56.17 -43.78
C VAL A 352 -4.06 57.37 -43.00
N LEU A 353 -4.01 57.33 -41.66
CA LEU A 353 -4.38 58.47 -40.82
C LEU A 353 -3.49 59.68 -41.11
N VAL A 354 -2.17 59.47 -41.16
CA VAL A 354 -1.18 60.50 -41.49
C VAL A 354 -1.36 61.01 -42.93
N LEU A 355 -1.63 60.11 -43.88
CA LEU A 355 -1.92 60.51 -45.27
C LEU A 355 -3.18 61.35 -45.37
N ASN A 356 -4.25 60.98 -44.65
CA ASN A 356 -5.49 61.75 -44.62
C ASN A 356 -5.26 63.14 -44.01
N GLU A 357 -4.47 63.23 -42.94
CA GLU A 357 -4.07 64.51 -42.35
C GLU A 357 -3.24 65.37 -43.31
N ALA A 358 -2.36 64.76 -44.12
CA ALA A 358 -1.55 65.45 -45.13
C ALA A 358 -2.35 65.85 -46.39
N VAL A 359 -3.41 65.11 -46.76
CA VAL A 359 -4.24 65.39 -47.94
C VAL A 359 -5.39 66.35 -47.63
N ASN A 360 -5.81 66.49 -46.37
CA ASN A 360 -6.80 67.49 -45.94
C ASN A 360 -6.48 68.95 -46.36
N PRO A 361 -5.24 69.46 -46.24
CA PRO A 361 -4.92 70.79 -46.76
C PRO A 361 -4.98 70.89 -48.29
N LEU A 362 -4.72 69.80 -49.03
CA LEU A 362 -4.86 69.77 -50.50
C LEU A 362 -6.32 69.72 -50.93
N SER A 363 -7.17 69.00 -50.20
CA SER A 363 -8.63 68.98 -50.40
C SER A 363 -9.25 70.37 -50.18
N ASN A 364 -8.74 71.15 -49.22
CA ASN A 364 -9.13 72.55 -49.00
C ASN A 364 -8.69 73.51 -50.10
N ILE A 365 -7.63 73.21 -50.86
CA ILE A 365 -7.20 73.97 -52.04
C ILE A 365 -8.04 73.59 -53.26
N ALA A 366 -8.36 72.30 -53.43
CA ALA A 366 -9.24 71.82 -54.49
C ALA A 366 -10.69 72.37 -54.35
N GLY A 367 -11.15 72.63 -53.13
CA GLY A 367 -12.42 73.31 -52.86
C GLY A 367 -12.47 74.81 -53.22
N ARG A 368 -11.33 75.43 -53.56
CA ARG A 368 -11.23 76.87 -53.91
C ARG A 368 -11.01 77.16 -55.40
N ILE A 369 -11.00 76.15 -56.28
CA ILE A 369 -10.93 76.35 -57.73
C ILE A 369 -12.35 76.33 -58.33
N PRO A 370 -12.84 77.42 -58.95
CA PRO A 370 -14.20 77.51 -59.46
C PRO A 370 -14.26 76.93 -60.87
N LEU A 371 -14.66 75.67 -61.02
CA LEU A 371 -14.98 75.10 -62.33
C LEU A 371 -16.36 74.45 -62.29
N GLY A 372 -17.23 75.02 -63.14
CA GLY A 372 -18.67 74.89 -63.08
C GLY A 372 -19.26 73.64 -63.73
N ARG A 373 -20.57 73.46 -63.43
CA ARG A 373 -21.67 72.79 -64.18
C ARG A 373 -21.28 71.57 -65.04
N GLN A 374 -21.91 70.40 -64.95
CA GLN A 374 -23.36 70.18 -64.90
C GLN A 374 -23.71 68.68 -64.72
N ARG A 375 -24.65 68.39 -63.81
CA ARG A 375 -25.72 67.36 -63.82
C ARG A 375 -25.54 66.04 -64.62
N GLY A 376 -25.57 64.93 -63.87
CA GLY A 376 -26.20 63.66 -64.27
C GLY A 376 -27.25 63.24 -63.23
N LYS A 377 -28.48 62.97 -63.68
CA LYS A 377 -29.66 62.58 -62.86
C LYS A 377 -29.72 61.05 -62.62
N ARG A 378 -30.54 60.67 -61.62
CA ARG A 378 -31.13 59.35 -61.29
C ARG A 378 -30.33 58.53 -60.26
N ALA A 379 -30.93 57.81 -59.32
CA ALA A 379 -32.30 57.69 -58.85
C ALA A 379 -32.24 57.03 -57.45
N ALA A 380 -33.25 57.31 -56.64
CA ALA A 380 -33.41 56.73 -55.31
C ALA A 380 -33.66 55.21 -55.35
N ALA A 381 -33.07 54.48 -54.41
CA ALA A 381 -33.68 53.29 -53.84
C ALA A 381 -33.24 53.17 -52.38
N ARG A 382 -34.17 53.52 -51.49
CA ARG A 382 -34.18 53.11 -50.08
C ARG A 382 -34.20 51.58 -50.03
N VAL A 383 -33.37 50.98 -49.18
CA VAL A 383 -33.79 49.82 -48.39
C VAL A 383 -33.29 50.03 -46.98
N ALA A 384 -34.19 50.53 -46.14
CA ALA A 384 -34.07 50.46 -44.70
C ALA A 384 -34.50 49.06 -44.25
N ALA A 385 -33.73 48.53 -43.31
CA ALA A 385 -34.12 47.68 -42.19
C ALA A 385 -35.36 46.77 -42.36
N SER A 386 -35.13 45.46 -42.25
CA SER A 386 -36.13 44.55 -41.68
C SER A 386 -35.40 43.48 -40.87
N GLN A 387 -35.52 43.65 -39.57
CA GLN A 387 -35.04 42.82 -38.49
C GLN A 387 -36.02 41.64 -38.30
N ARG A 388 -35.53 40.40 -38.36
CA ARG A 388 -36.17 39.18 -37.81
C ARG A 388 -35.03 38.34 -37.25
N VAL A 389 -34.79 38.36 -35.93
CA VAL A 389 -35.37 37.43 -34.94
C VAL A 389 -35.17 35.99 -35.40
N ILE A 390 -34.06 35.41 -34.96
CA ILE A 390 -33.79 33.97 -34.98
C ILE A 390 -34.19 33.48 -33.59
N ASP A 391 -35.32 32.79 -33.52
CA ASP A 391 -35.63 31.92 -32.39
C ASP A 391 -34.82 30.63 -32.54
N GLN A 392 -34.15 30.26 -31.46
CA GLN A 392 -33.42 29.02 -31.29
C GLN A 392 -34.44 27.88 -31.11
N ASN A 393 -34.57 27.01 -32.11
CA ASN A 393 -34.79 25.56 -31.97
C ASN A 393 -35.17 24.96 -33.33
N GLY A 394 -34.16 24.63 -34.14
CA GLY A 394 -34.32 23.87 -35.39
C GLY A 394 -34.42 22.38 -35.11
N GLN A 395 -35.63 21.87 -34.90
CA GLN A 395 -35.92 20.44 -35.02
C GLN A 395 -36.72 20.20 -36.29
N ASP A 396 -36.05 19.63 -37.30
CA ASP A 396 -36.67 18.97 -38.45
C ASP A 396 -37.15 17.57 -38.03
N GLN A 397 -38.43 17.27 -38.23
CA GLN A 397 -38.95 15.91 -38.32
C GLN A 397 -39.67 15.70 -39.68
N PRO A 398 -39.60 14.49 -40.26
CA PRO A 398 -40.00 14.24 -41.64
C PRO A 398 -41.49 13.91 -41.76
N GLY A 399 -42.20 14.60 -42.65
CA GLY A 399 -43.61 14.37 -42.95
C GLY A 399 -43.81 13.83 -44.37
N SER A 400 -43.98 12.51 -44.45
CA SER A 400 -44.91 11.76 -45.32
C SER A 400 -45.21 12.28 -46.73
N SER A 401 -44.80 11.49 -47.72
CA SER A 401 -45.46 11.48 -49.04
C SER A 401 -46.86 10.90 -48.91
N ASP A 402 -47.87 11.60 -49.41
CA ASP A 402 -49.02 10.96 -50.03
C ASP A 402 -49.67 11.92 -51.03
N ALA A 403 -49.93 11.39 -52.22
CA ALA A 403 -50.57 12.04 -53.35
C ALA A 403 -52.11 12.06 -53.16
N PRO A 404 -52.86 12.70 -54.08
CA PRO A 404 -53.14 12.07 -55.38
C PRO A 404 -52.90 12.96 -56.60
#